data_AF-A0A3S2BN48-F1
#
_entry.id   AF-A0A3S2BN48-F1
#
_cell.length_a   1.000
_cell.length_b   1.000
_cell.length_c   1.000
_cell.angle_alpha   90.00
_cell.angle_beta   90.00
_cell.angle_gamma   90.00
#
_symmetry.space_group_name_H-M   'P 1'
#
loop_
_entity.id
_entity.type
_entity.pdbx_description
1 polymer ?
#
loop_
_entity_poly.entity_id
_entity_poly.type
_entity_poly.pdbx_seq_one_letter_code
_entity_poly.pdbx_strand_id
1 'polypeptide(L)' 'LGLRIADASVMPFCPRANTNIPTIMVAEKLADTTLRDGRRS' A
#
# COMPACT_ATOMS: atom_id res chain seq x y z
N LEU A 1 -6.29 15.63 -6.08
CA LEU A 1 -5.33 14.55 -5.71
C LEU A 1 -5.38 14.39 -4.19
N GLY A 2 -5.43 13.15 -3.70
CA GLY A 2 -5.42 12.84 -2.26
C GLY A 2 -4.04 12.33 -1.83
N LEU A 3 -3.62 12.68 -0.61
CA LEU A 3 -2.40 12.15 0.01
C LEU A 3 -2.62 10.70 0.47
N ARG A 4 -1.63 9.83 0.24
CA ARG A 4 -1.68 8.41 0.60
C ARG A 4 -0.37 7.99 1.26
N ILE A 5 -0.43 7.03 2.18
CA ILE A 5 0.72 6.45 2.89
C ILE A 5 0.80 4.97 2.50
N ALA A 6 2.01 4.46 2.22
CA ALA A 6 2.25 3.14 1.64
C ALA A 6 3.40 2.39 2.36
N ASP A 7 3.45 2.46 3.68
CA ASP A 7 4.47 1.83 4.50
C ASP A 7 3.86 0.90 5.56
N ALA A 8 4.68 0.38 6.46
CA ALA A 8 4.23 -0.53 7.50
C ALA A 8 3.23 0.11 8.49
N SER A 9 3.18 1.44 8.61
CA SER A 9 2.32 2.14 9.58
C SER A 9 0.83 2.01 9.26
N VAL A 10 0.47 1.62 8.03
CA VAL A 10 -0.92 1.42 7.62
C VAL A 10 -1.48 0.06 8.05
N MET A 11 -0.61 -0.87 8.48
CA MET A 11 -1.05 -2.18 8.94
C MET A 11 -1.70 -2.04 10.33
N PRO A 12 -2.94 -2.51 10.54
CA PRO A 12 -3.65 -2.33 11.81
C PRO A 12 -3.03 -3.18 12.95
N PHE A 13 -2.39 -4.28 12.60
CA PHE A 13 -1.70 -5.19 13.51
C PHE A 13 -0.45 -5.74 12.83
N CYS A 14 0.53 -6.16 13.63
CA CYS A 14 1.72 -6.83 13.09
C CYS A 14 1.31 -8.20 12.51
N PRO A 15 1.58 -8.48 11.22
CA PRO A 15 1.27 -9.77 10.62
C PRO A 15 2.15 -10.87 11.21
N ARG A 16 1.67 -12.12 11.19
CA ARG A 16 2.48 -13.31 11.56
C ARG A 16 3.46 -13.70 10.45
N ALA A 17 4.23 -12.74 9.98
CA ALA A 17 5.25 -12.86 8.94
C ALA A 17 6.32 -11.77 9.15
N ASN A 18 7.49 -11.92 8.52
CA ASN A 18 8.46 -10.84 8.48
C ASN A 18 7.84 -9.61 7.78
N THR A 19 7.89 -8.44 8.41
CA THR A 19 7.23 -7.20 7.96
C THR A 19 7.68 -6.68 6.61
N ASN A 20 8.83 -7.12 6.10
CA ASN A 20 9.32 -6.75 4.77
C ASN A 20 8.32 -7.15 3.67
N ILE A 21 7.89 -8.41 3.64
CA ILE A 21 7.00 -8.92 2.60
C ILE A 21 5.61 -8.24 2.63
N PRO A 22 4.92 -8.15 3.79
CA PRO A 22 3.68 -7.38 3.91
C PRO A 22 3.80 -5.91 3.51
N THR A 23 4.91 -5.25 3.83
CA THR A 23 5.13 -3.85 3.43
C THR A 23 5.23 -3.72 1.91
N ILE A 24 5.99 -4.61 1.26
CA ILE A 24 6.08 -4.64 -0.21
C ILE A 24 4.70 -4.90 -0.83
N MET A 25 3.94 -5.87 -0.33
CA MET A 25 2.60 -6.19 -0.85
C MET A 25 1.63 -4.99 -0.73
N VAL A 26 1.67 -4.25 0.37
CA VAL A 26 0.89 -3.01 0.55
C VAL A 26 1.29 -1.97 -0.49
N ALA A 27 2.59 -1.75 -0.70
CA ALA A 27 3.09 -0.80 -1.68
C ALA A 27 2.66 -1.17 -3.11
N GLU A 28 2.77 -2.44 -3.51
CA GLU A 28 2.34 -2.94 -4.82
C GLU A 28 0.84 -2.71 -5.04
N LYS A 29 0.01 -3.04 -4.04
CA LYS A 29 -1.44 -2.85 -4.13
C LYS A 29 -1.82 -1.38 -4.27
N LEU A 30 -1.15 -0.49 -3.54
CA LEU A 30 -1.44 0.94 -3.60
C LEU A 30 -0.94 1.58 -4.90
N ALA A 31 0.18 1.11 -5.45
CA ALA A 31 0.67 1.52 -6.76
C ALA A 31 -0.35 1.17 -7.87
N ASP A 32 -0.85 -0.07 -7.90
CA ASP A 32 -1.90 -0.48 -8.85
C ASP A 32 -3.16 0.39 -8.70
N THR A 33 -3.60 0.65 -7.46
CA THR A 33 -4.75 1.52 -7.20
C THR A 33 -4.52 2.95 -7.69
N THR A 34 -3.32 3.50 -7.45
CA THR A 34 -2.96 4.86 -7.87
C THR A 34 -2.93 4.99 -9.39
N LEU A 35 -2.39 3.98 -10.09
CA LEU A 35 -2.39 3.95 -11.55
C LEU A 35 -3.81 3.85 -12.11
N ARG A 36 -4.68 3.04 -11.51
CA ARG A 36 -6.10 2.93 -11.92
C ARG A 36 -6.85 4.23 -11.72
N ASP A 37 -6.62 4.91 -10.59
CA ASP A 37 -7.23 6.21 -10.30
C ASP A 37 -6.78 7.27 -11.31
N GLY A 38 -5.48 7.34 -11.62
CA GLY A 38 -4.94 8.29 -12.60
C GLY A 38 -5.43 8.07 -14.03
N ARG A 39 -5.89 6.86 -14.38
CA ARG A 39 -6.54 6.56 -15.66
C ARG A 39 -8.01 6.97 -15.71
N ARG A 40 -8.60 7.33 -14.57
CA ARG A 40 -10.03 7.66 -14.42
C ARG A 40 -10.30 9.16 -14.33
N SER A 41 -9.26 10.00 -14.27
CA SER A 41 -9.34 11.47 -14.16
C SER A 41 -8.96 12.18 -15.44
#